data_AF-V9GDI8-F1
#
_entry.id   AF-V9GDI8-F1
#
_cell.length_a   1.000
_cell.length_b   1.000
_cell.length_c   1.000
_cell.angle_alpha   90.00
_cell.angle_beta   90.00
_cell.angle_gamma   90.00
#
_symmetry.space_group_name_H-M   'P 1'
#
loop_
_entity.id
_entity.type
_entity.pdbx_description
1 polymer ?
#
loop_
_entity_poly.entity_id
_entity_poly.type
_entity_poly.pdbx_seq_one_letter_code
_entity_poly.pdbx_strand_id
1 'polypeptide(L)'
;MDFAIADKYLYVTQRSGGTCYLSRLLMEGNDATYVDEMTVTNTGHCQTLDMYTYNGVNYFYFSSKADPSTNYYWSLQVARLQYAAGATVDYTDLRRFTYLNYANKTGSRFGETYRVDGGGNSTHTFFRVQTAEGTVTWSIYDTVALNQLLDNNQMVQMDSAGAVNAALTSFTQSGSSIIRPNGSFQGADLLGSTEIYTSGGAEGNTPQIAYISNTGVYKSLVSITNVGNHEIEGVQTKNGNVYFTIVTDPVNKKDTQKVYYVPDSVFNNSRSCDLFKDF
;
A
#
# COMPACT_ATOMS: atom_id res chain seq x y z
N MET A 1 -3.57 -8.31 -2.51
CA MET A 1 -3.85 -7.59 -3.75
C MET A 1 -3.93 -6.12 -3.39
N ASP A 2 -3.72 -5.22 -4.34
CA ASP A 2 -3.83 -3.78 -4.12
C ASP A 2 -4.16 -3.06 -5.43
N PHE A 3 -4.58 -1.80 -5.37
CA PHE A 3 -5.01 -1.03 -6.53
C PHE A 3 -4.58 0.45 -6.47
N ALA A 4 -4.50 1.09 -7.63
CA ALA A 4 -4.26 2.52 -7.74
C ALA A 4 -5.07 3.13 -8.89
N ILE A 5 -5.85 4.17 -8.60
CA ILE A 5 -6.64 4.93 -9.56
C ILE A 5 -5.79 6.08 -10.10
N ALA A 6 -5.61 6.16 -11.41
CA ALA A 6 -4.75 7.14 -12.06
C ALA A 6 -5.34 7.64 -13.38
N ASP A 7 -5.77 8.90 -13.40
CA ASP A 7 -6.50 9.50 -14.52
C ASP A 7 -7.69 8.60 -14.96
N LYS A 8 -7.70 8.13 -16.21
CA LYS A 8 -8.70 7.21 -16.77
C LYS A 8 -8.40 5.73 -16.55
N TYR A 9 -7.34 5.39 -15.83
CA TYR A 9 -6.90 4.00 -15.63
C TYR A 9 -7.03 3.56 -14.16
N LEU A 10 -7.40 2.30 -13.98
CA LEU A 10 -7.26 1.56 -12.74
C LEU A 10 -6.09 0.60 -12.90
N TYR A 11 -5.14 0.63 -11.97
CA TYR A 11 -4.05 -0.32 -11.88
C TYR A 11 -4.33 -1.30 -10.75
N VAL A 12 -4.11 -2.59 -10.97
CA VAL A 12 -4.41 -3.64 -10.00
C VAL A 12 -3.26 -4.63 -9.95
N THR A 13 -2.87 -5.02 -8.74
CA THR A 13 -1.90 -6.10 -8.53
C THR A 13 -2.58 -7.43 -8.26
N GLN A 14 -2.15 -8.47 -8.97
CA GLN A 14 -2.53 -9.85 -8.68
C GLN A 14 -1.26 -10.70 -8.53
N ARG A 15 -1.29 -11.68 -7.63
CA ARG A 15 -0.12 -12.50 -7.29
C ARG A 15 -0.25 -13.91 -7.81
N SER A 16 0.86 -14.47 -8.29
CA SER A 16 1.07 -15.91 -8.42
C SER A 16 2.44 -16.28 -7.84
N GLY A 17 2.47 -17.06 -6.76
CA GLY A 17 3.70 -17.31 -6.00
C GLY A 17 4.30 -16.01 -5.47
N GLY A 18 5.58 -15.74 -5.77
CA GLY A 18 6.24 -14.46 -5.47
C GLY A 18 6.21 -13.46 -6.63
N THR A 19 5.46 -13.73 -7.71
CA THR A 19 5.36 -12.87 -8.90
C THR A 19 4.11 -12.01 -8.85
N CYS A 20 4.25 -10.75 -9.25
CA CYS A 20 3.17 -9.79 -9.39
C CYS A 20 2.81 -9.53 -10.86
N TYR A 21 1.52 -9.51 -11.15
CA TYR A 21 0.95 -8.99 -12.38
C TYR A 21 0.31 -7.65 -12.05
N LEU A 22 0.87 -6.57 -12.60
CA LEU A 22 0.32 -5.23 -12.52
C LEU A 22 -0.52 -4.99 -13.77
N SER A 23 -1.82 -5.24 -13.68
CA SER A 23 -2.78 -4.99 -14.76
C SER A 23 -3.15 -3.52 -14.81
N ARG A 24 -3.31 -2.99 -16.02
CA ARG A 24 -3.90 -1.68 -16.30
C ARG A 24 -5.25 -1.88 -16.97
N LEU A 25 -6.26 -1.25 -16.40
CA LEU A 25 -7.65 -1.31 -16.85
C LEU A 25 -8.11 0.10 -17.23
N LEU A 26 -8.83 0.25 -18.34
CA LEU A 26 -9.46 1.49 -18.75
C LEU A 26 -10.81 1.63 -18.04
N MET A 27 -11.00 2.72 -17.30
CA MET A 27 -12.26 3.02 -16.63
C MET A 27 -13.22 3.72 -17.59
N GLU A 28 -14.39 3.14 -17.81
CA GLU A 28 -15.47 3.69 -18.64
C GLU A 28 -16.81 3.52 -17.93
N GLY A 29 -17.37 4.62 -17.44
CA GLY A 29 -18.59 4.58 -16.62
C GLY A 29 -18.35 3.77 -15.33
N ASN A 30 -19.14 2.74 -15.12
CA ASN A 30 -19.07 1.87 -13.94
C ASN A 30 -18.25 0.59 -14.18
N ASP A 31 -17.46 0.53 -15.25
CA ASP A 31 -16.69 -0.66 -15.60
C ASP A 31 -15.21 -0.28 -15.78
N ALA A 32 -14.32 -1.21 -15.42
CA ALA A 32 -12.90 -1.14 -15.70
C ALA A 32 -12.51 -2.34 -16.56
N THR A 33 -12.09 -2.09 -17.80
CA THR A 33 -11.77 -3.15 -18.77
C THR A 33 -10.28 -3.34 -18.90
N TYR A 34 -9.79 -4.58 -18.78
CA TYR A 34 -8.38 -4.93 -18.98
C TYR A 34 -7.83 -4.41 -20.31
N VAL A 35 -6.66 -3.77 -20.27
CA VAL A 35 -5.93 -3.27 -21.45
C VAL A 35 -4.65 -4.08 -21.68
N ASP A 36 -3.77 -4.08 -20.68
CA ASP A 36 -2.47 -4.72 -20.69
C ASP A 36 -1.93 -4.89 -19.28
N GLU A 37 -0.80 -5.59 -19.14
CA GLU A 37 -0.15 -5.83 -17.86
C GLU A 37 1.37 -5.68 -17.94
N MET A 38 1.98 -5.44 -16.78
CA MET A 38 3.41 -5.56 -16.56
C MET A 38 3.64 -6.69 -15.55
N THR A 39 4.59 -7.58 -15.82
CA THR A 39 4.96 -8.66 -14.91
C THR A 39 6.23 -8.28 -14.14
N VAL A 40 6.20 -8.44 -12.82
CA VAL A 40 7.36 -8.22 -11.95
C VAL A 40 7.60 -9.46 -11.11
N THR A 41 8.75 -10.12 -11.29
CA THR A 41 9.08 -11.35 -10.57
C THR A 41 9.72 -11.08 -9.21
N ASN A 42 9.50 -12.03 -8.28
CA ASN A 42 10.11 -12.05 -6.95
C ASN A 42 9.86 -10.77 -6.12
N THR A 43 8.64 -10.27 -6.17
CA THR A 43 8.17 -9.05 -5.52
C THR A 43 7.63 -9.28 -4.12
N GLY A 44 7.09 -10.47 -3.87
CA GLY A 44 6.43 -10.82 -2.62
C GLY A 44 4.91 -10.83 -2.73
N HIS A 45 4.22 -10.31 -1.72
CA HIS A 45 2.79 -10.57 -1.54
C HIS A 45 1.89 -9.67 -2.41
N CYS A 46 2.47 -8.67 -3.08
CA CYS A 46 1.71 -7.70 -3.90
C CYS A 46 0.65 -6.95 -3.09
N GLN A 47 1.05 -6.38 -1.94
CA GLN A 47 0.20 -5.55 -1.07
C GLN A 47 0.69 -4.11 -0.98
N THR A 48 1.50 -3.71 -1.94
CA THR A 48 2.01 -2.35 -2.05
C THR A 48 1.83 -1.94 -3.50
N LEU A 49 0.84 -1.08 -3.73
CA LEU A 49 0.65 -0.36 -4.97
C LEU A 49 0.08 1.02 -4.65
N ASP A 50 0.88 2.05 -4.85
CA ASP A 50 0.37 3.43 -4.76
C ASP A 50 1.12 4.35 -5.71
N MET A 51 0.42 5.29 -6.33
CA MET A 51 0.96 6.13 -7.40
C MET A 51 1.37 7.52 -6.90
N TYR A 52 2.55 7.96 -7.32
CA TYR A 52 3.02 9.32 -7.10
C TYR A 52 3.70 9.87 -8.35
N THR A 53 3.85 11.20 -8.41
CA THR A 53 4.55 11.88 -9.49
C THR A 53 5.85 12.48 -8.97
N TYR A 54 6.96 12.21 -9.66
CA TYR A 54 8.26 12.80 -9.38
C TYR A 54 8.89 13.26 -10.69
N ASN A 55 9.32 14.53 -10.75
CA ASN A 55 9.88 15.17 -11.96
C ASN A 55 9.01 14.99 -13.22
N GLY A 56 7.68 15.10 -13.06
CA GLY A 56 6.72 14.95 -14.17
C GLY A 56 6.51 13.50 -14.65
N VAL A 57 7.10 12.52 -13.98
CA VAL A 57 6.96 11.08 -14.29
C VAL A 57 6.16 10.41 -13.19
N ASN A 58 5.19 9.59 -13.58
CA ASN A 58 4.41 8.77 -12.64
C ASN A 58 5.17 7.49 -12.32
N TYR A 59 5.27 7.21 -11.03
CA TYR A 59 5.84 6.00 -10.48
C TYR A 59 4.85 5.34 -9.53
N PHE A 60 5.10 4.06 -9.24
CA PHE A 60 4.44 3.33 -8.19
C PHE A 60 5.42 2.99 -7.08
N TYR A 61 4.98 3.10 -5.83
CA TYR A 61 5.52 2.26 -4.76
C TYR A 61 5.04 0.84 -5.03
N PHE A 62 5.98 -0.10 -5.05
CA PHE A 62 5.68 -1.46 -5.47
C PHE A 62 6.32 -2.50 -4.54
N SER A 63 5.62 -3.59 -4.27
CA SER A 63 6.17 -4.74 -3.52
C SER A 63 7.48 -5.22 -4.15
N SER A 64 8.50 -5.48 -3.34
CA SER A 64 9.81 -5.93 -3.81
C SER A 64 10.43 -6.96 -2.88
N LYS A 65 11.18 -7.91 -3.45
CA LYS A 65 11.90 -8.98 -2.78
C LYS A 65 10.98 -9.89 -1.96
N ALA A 66 10.51 -10.97 -2.57
CA ALA A 66 9.75 -11.99 -1.86
C ALA A 66 10.61 -12.67 -0.78
N ASP A 67 10.01 -12.95 0.37
CA ASP A 67 10.58 -13.83 1.37
C ASP A 67 10.40 -15.30 0.95
N PRO A 68 11.48 -16.02 0.59
CA PRO A 68 11.39 -17.41 0.16
C PRO A 68 11.15 -18.38 1.33
N SER A 69 11.25 -17.92 2.59
CA SER A 69 11.09 -18.78 3.76
C SER A 69 9.62 -19.09 4.09
N THR A 70 8.69 -18.46 3.38
CA THR A 70 7.25 -18.53 3.66
C THR A 70 6.44 -18.68 2.38
N ASN A 71 5.39 -19.51 2.43
CA ASN A 71 4.43 -19.67 1.34
C ASN A 71 3.50 -18.45 1.17
N TYR A 72 3.56 -17.49 2.09
CA TYR A 72 2.91 -16.19 1.93
C TYR A 72 3.72 -15.26 1.03
N TYR A 73 5.03 -15.50 0.85
CA TYR A 73 5.91 -14.64 0.04
C TYR A 73 5.83 -13.18 0.50
N TRP A 74 6.01 -12.86 1.79
CA TRP A 74 5.93 -11.46 2.22
C TRP A 74 6.98 -10.60 1.49
N SER A 75 6.60 -9.37 1.16
CA SER A 75 7.55 -8.40 0.61
C SER A 75 8.50 -7.95 1.72
N LEU A 76 9.80 -7.91 1.43
CA LEU A 76 10.84 -7.47 2.38
C LEU A 76 11.39 -6.08 2.03
N GLN A 77 11.04 -5.54 0.87
CA GLN A 77 11.48 -4.27 0.32
C GLN A 77 10.34 -3.55 -0.40
N VAL A 78 10.55 -2.26 -0.69
CA VAL A 78 9.64 -1.45 -1.52
C VAL A 78 10.45 -0.88 -2.68
N ALA A 79 9.93 -1.01 -3.90
CA ALA A 79 10.53 -0.51 -5.13
C ALA A 79 9.84 0.76 -5.64
N ARG A 80 10.58 1.55 -6.41
CA ARG A 80 10.06 2.57 -7.33
C ARG A 80 9.91 1.93 -8.70
N LEU A 81 8.67 1.74 -9.14
CA LEU A 81 8.34 1.13 -10.42
C LEU A 81 7.80 2.19 -11.39
N GLN A 82 8.33 2.25 -12.60
CA GLN A 82 7.66 2.91 -13.72
C GLN A 82 6.96 1.85 -14.55
N TYR A 83 5.65 2.00 -14.77
CA TYR A 83 4.86 1.04 -15.53
C TYR A 83 5.28 1.00 -17.00
N ALA A 84 5.43 -0.21 -17.54
CA ALA A 84 5.67 -0.46 -18.96
C ALA A 84 4.79 -1.63 -19.44
N ALA A 85 3.86 -1.35 -20.35
CA ALA A 85 2.93 -2.34 -20.89
C ALA A 85 3.67 -3.51 -21.56
N GLY A 86 3.29 -4.73 -21.22
CA GLY A 86 3.87 -5.98 -21.75
C GLY A 86 5.28 -6.28 -21.26
N ALA A 87 5.87 -5.45 -20.38
CA ALA A 87 7.21 -5.69 -19.88
C ALA A 87 7.22 -6.77 -18.80
N THR A 88 8.30 -7.55 -18.76
CA THR A 88 8.63 -8.47 -17.67
C THR A 88 9.99 -8.07 -17.12
N VAL A 89 10.04 -7.82 -15.81
CA VAL A 89 11.28 -7.45 -15.09
C VAL A 89 11.38 -8.20 -13.77
N ASP A 90 12.57 -8.34 -13.22
CA ASP A 90 12.77 -8.85 -11.87
C ASP A 90 12.86 -7.70 -10.86
N TYR A 91 12.54 -7.95 -9.58
CA TYR A 91 12.69 -6.94 -8.54
C TYR A 91 14.12 -6.36 -8.47
N THR A 92 15.14 -7.11 -8.88
CA THR A 92 16.53 -6.63 -8.90
C THR A 92 16.78 -5.54 -9.94
N ASP A 93 16.02 -5.54 -11.04
CA ASP A 93 16.06 -4.52 -12.10
C ASP A 93 15.46 -3.17 -11.62
N LEU A 94 14.66 -3.21 -10.56
CA LEU A 94 14.02 -2.04 -9.99
C LEU A 94 14.90 -1.33 -8.96
N ARG A 95 14.83 0.00 -9.00
CA ARG A 95 15.33 0.86 -7.92
C ARG A 95 14.50 0.65 -6.67
N ARG A 96 15.14 0.42 -5.53
CA ARG A 96 14.43 -0.03 -4.33
C ARG A 96 15.05 0.45 -3.03
N PHE A 97 14.17 0.57 -2.04
CA PHE A 97 14.52 0.77 -0.64
C PHE A 97 14.85 -0.57 -0.01
N THR A 98 15.93 -0.62 0.75
CA THR A 98 16.48 -1.83 1.36
C THR A 98 16.78 -1.56 2.84
N TYR A 99 17.00 -2.59 3.66
CA TYR A 99 17.20 -2.41 5.10
C TYR A 99 15.99 -1.73 5.77
N LEU A 100 14.77 -2.14 5.39
CA LEU A 100 13.53 -1.50 5.86
C LEU A 100 13.35 -1.60 7.40
N ASN A 101 13.98 -2.56 8.06
CA ASN A 101 14.10 -2.60 9.53
C ASN A 101 14.99 -1.48 10.15
N TYR A 102 15.43 -0.52 9.34
CA TYR A 102 16.06 0.72 9.75
C TYR A 102 15.23 1.95 9.33
N ALA A 103 14.10 1.75 8.65
CA ALA A 103 13.20 2.81 8.19
C ALA A 103 12.46 3.49 9.37
N ASN A 104 13.18 4.34 10.09
CA ASN A 104 12.68 5.23 11.12
C ASN A 104 13.50 6.53 11.15
N LYS A 105 13.10 7.44 12.04
CA LYS A 105 13.71 8.78 12.16
C LYS A 105 15.18 8.77 12.58
N THR A 106 15.67 7.71 13.23
CA THR A 106 17.05 7.63 13.74
C THR A 106 17.98 6.84 12.82
N GLY A 107 17.45 6.08 11.85
CA GLY A 107 18.22 5.12 11.07
C GLY A 107 18.76 3.96 11.89
N SER A 108 18.17 3.68 13.06
CA SER A 108 18.59 2.58 13.93
C SER A 108 17.80 1.32 13.64
N ARG A 109 18.41 0.15 13.80
CA ARG A 109 17.71 -1.13 13.65
C ARG A 109 16.63 -1.31 14.71
N PHE A 110 15.43 -1.76 14.33
CA PHE A 110 14.31 -2.00 15.26
C PHE A 110 13.75 -3.44 15.28
N GLY A 111 14.41 -4.37 14.60
CA GLY A 111 14.07 -5.80 14.64
C GLY A 111 14.45 -6.54 13.36
N GLU A 112 14.03 -7.80 13.26
CA GLU A 112 14.08 -8.57 12.00
C GLU A 112 12.89 -8.23 11.12
N THR A 113 13.13 -7.91 9.84
CA THR A 113 12.02 -7.65 8.89
C THR A 113 11.20 -8.92 8.70
N TYR A 114 9.89 -8.86 8.95
CA TYR A 114 8.94 -9.93 8.64
C TYR A 114 8.09 -9.60 7.41
N ARG A 115 7.61 -8.36 7.32
CA ARG A 115 6.78 -7.88 6.21
C ARG A 115 6.88 -6.37 6.10
N VAL A 116 6.94 -5.86 4.87
CA VAL A 116 6.91 -4.42 4.62
C VAL A 116 5.81 -4.05 3.64
N ASP A 117 5.27 -2.85 3.81
CA ASP A 117 4.39 -2.19 2.88
C ASP A 117 4.83 -0.71 2.76
N GLY A 118 4.46 -0.04 1.67
CA GLY A 118 4.76 1.37 1.48
C GLY A 118 3.78 2.05 0.53
N GLY A 119 3.81 3.37 0.49
CA GLY A 119 2.91 4.16 -0.33
C GLY A 119 3.09 5.65 -0.05
N GLY A 120 2.09 6.43 -0.43
CA GLY A 120 2.02 7.87 -0.22
C GLY A 120 1.98 8.63 -1.54
N ASN A 121 2.31 9.90 -1.47
CA ASN A 121 2.05 10.85 -2.55
C ASN A 121 3.35 11.55 -3.01
N SER A 122 3.20 12.47 -3.95
CA SER A 122 4.32 13.22 -4.55
C SER A 122 5.14 14.07 -3.56
N THR A 123 4.69 14.20 -2.31
CA THR A 123 5.38 14.98 -1.27
C THR A 123 5.83 14.13 -0.08
N HIS A 124 5.06 13.10 0.30
CA HIS A 124 5.34 12.28 1.47
C HIS A 124 5.23 10.79 1.14
N THR A 125 6.25 10.04 1.51
CA THR A 125 6.31 8.57 1.41
C THR A 125 6.09 7.98 2.79
N PHE A 126 5.29 6.92 2.93
CA PHE A 126 5.31 6.10 4.14
C PHE A 126 5.93 4.72 3.90
N PHE A 127 6.55 4.18 4.94
CA PHE A 127 6.85 2.76 5.06
C PHE A 127 6.17 2.21 6.32
N ARG A 128 5.59 1.02 6.19
CA ARG A 128 5.10 0.20 7.28
C ARG A 128 5.94 -1.05 7.34
N VAL A 129 6.55 -1.31 8.49
CA VAL A 129 7.45 -2.44 8.68
C VAL A 129 7.00 -3.23 9.89
N GLN A 130 6.53 -4.45 9.65
CA GLN A 130 6.28 -5.43 10.69
C GLN A 130 7.54 -6.25 10.91
N THR A 131 7.90 -6.44 12.18
CA THR A 131 9.05 -7.24 12.57
C THR A 131 8.66 -8.65 12.99
N ALA A 132 9.62 -9.58 13.00
CA ALA A 132 9.40 -10.94 13.50
C ALA A 132 9.10 -10.96 15.00
N GLU A 133 9.58 -9.96 15.74
CA GLU A 133 9.30 -9.73 17.16
C GLU A 133 7.87 -9.23 17.42
N GLY A 134 7.11 -8.91 16.36
CA GLY A 134 5.69 -8.58 16.45
C GLY A 134 5.40 -7.09 16.68
N THR A 135 6.38 -6.20 16.45
CA THR A 135 6.14 -4.75 16.42
C THR A 135 5.84 -4.28 15.00
N VAL A 136 5.16 -3.13 14.89
CA VAL A 136 4.91 -2.46 13.61
C VAL A 136 5.41 -1.03 13.70
N THR A 137 6.41 -0.69 12.90
CA THR A 137 6.93 0.67 12.78
C THR A 137 6.41 1.31 11.51
N TRP A 138 5.86 2.51 11.65
CA TRP A 138 5.52 3.39 10.56
C TRP A 138 6.53 4.52 10.50
N SER A 139 6.90 4.93 9.31
CA SER A 139 7.79 6.06 9.09
C SER A 139 7.36 6.84 7.87
N ILE A 140 7.50 8.16 7.93
CA ILE A 140 7.15 9.08 6.85
C ILE A 140 8.40 9.86 6.45
N TYR A 141 8.62 9.98 5.14
CA TYR A 141 9.78 10.60 4.52
C TYR A 141 9.35 11.67 3.52
N ASP A 142 10.26 12.60 3.22
CA ASP A 142 10.15 13.48 2.06
C ASP A 142 10.31 12.65 0.77
N THR A 143 9.26 12.64 -0.08
CA THR A 143 9.24 11.85 -1.32
C THR A 143 10.30 12.32 -2.31
N VAL A 144 10.54 13.63 -2.42
CA VAL A 144 11.50 14.20 -3.37
C VAL A 144 12.91 13.79 -2.97
N ALA A 145 13.26 13.92 -1.68
CA ALA A 145 14.56 13.54 -1.16
C ALA A 145 14.84 12.04 -1.36
N LEU A 146 13.86 11.16 -1.07
CA LEU A 146 14.03 9.72 -1.31
C LEU A 146 14.23 9.39 -2.80
N ASN A 147 13.50 10.07 -3.68
CA ASN A 147 13.61 9.84 -5.12
C ASN A 147 14.96 10.32 -5.68
N GLN A 148 15.50 11.44 -5.19
CA GLN A 148 16.85 11.89 -5.53
C GLN A 148 17.93 10.87 -5.15
N LEU A 149 17.74 10.15 -4.03
CA LEU A 149 18.64 9.05 -3.66
C LEU A 149 18.53 7.89 -4.67
N LEU A 150 17.31 7.51 -5.07
CA LEU A 150 17.10 6.46 -6.07
C LEU A 150 17.58 6.85 -7.47
N ASP A 151 17.59 8.13 -7.84
CA ASP A 151 18.12 8.58 -9.14
C ASP A 151 19.60 8.20 -9.29
N ASN A 152 20.35 8.27 -8.18
CA ASN A 152 21.77 7.99 -8.13
C ASN A 152 22.13 6.56 -7.70
N ASN A 153 21.15 5.77 -7.22
CA ASN A 153 21.41 4.46 -6.63
C ASN A 153 20.35 3.43 -7.01
N GLN A 154 20.79 2.23 -7.40
CA GLN A 154 19.90 1.08 -7.60
C GLN A 154 19.25 0.63 -6.28
N MET A 155 19.97 0.77 -5.16
CA MET A 155 19.48 0.43 -3.83
C MET A 155 19.75 1.58 -2.87
N VAL A 156 18.73 2.02 -2.16
CA VAL A 156 18.86 2.97 -1.06
C VAL A 156 18.72 2.19 0.24
N GLN A 157 19.75 2.18 1.07
CA GLN A 157 19.66 1.59 2.42
C GLN A 157 19.03 2.61 3.36
N MET A 158 18.04 2.17 4.15
CA MET A 158 17.28 3.09 5.01
C MET A 158 18.05 3.58 6.25
N ASP A 159 19.24 3.03 6.51
CA ASP A 159 20.21 3.51 7.50
C ASP A 159 21.27 4.46 6.90
N SER A 160 21.24 4.71 5.59
CA SER A 160 22.13 5.70 4.97
C SER A 160 21.83 7.11 5.47
N ALA A 161 22.87 7.96 5.59
CA ALA A 161 22.70 9.34 6.05
C ALA A 161 21.67 10.12 5.22
N GLY A 162 21.60 9.88 3.90
CA GLY A 162 20.61 10.49 3.02
C GLY A 162 19.17 10.09 3.37
N ALA A 163 18.93 8.78 3.59
CA ALA A 163 17.61 8.29 3.96
C ALA A 163 17.20 8.81 5.35
N VAL A 164 18.11 8.80 6.33
CA VAL A 164 17.86 9.33 7.68
C VAL A 164 17.51 10.83 7.63
N ASN A 165 18.23 11.62 6.83
CA ASN A 165 17.91 13.04 6.65
C ASN A 165 16.56 13.28 5.98
N ALA A 166 16.13 12.38 5.09
CA ALA A 166 14.81 12.45 4.45
C ALA A 166 13.66 12.02 5.37
N ALA A 167 13.93 11.31 6.47
CA ALA A 167 12.91 10.89 7.42
C ALA A 167 12.30 12.11 8.10
N LEU A 168 10.97 12.18 8.18
CA LEU A 168 10.22 13.28 8.79
C LEU A 168 9.71 12.89 10.17
N THR A 169 9.06 11.73 10.29
CA THR A 169 8.57 11.17 11.55
C THR A 169 8.57 9.64 11.50
N SER A 170 8.51 9.00 12.67
CA SER A 170 8.28 7.57 12.79
C SER A 170 7.66 7.23 14.14
N PHE A 171 6.83 6.20 14.19
CA PHE A 171 6.23 5.68 15.41
C PHE A 171 6.15 4.15 15.37
N THR A 172 6.19 3.52 16.55
CA THR A 172 6.13 2.06 16.68
C THR A 172 4.93 1.66 17.52
N GLN A 173 4.19 0.65 17.05
CA GLN A 173 3.08 0.03 17.72
C GLN A 173 3.45 -1.41 18.13
N SER A 174 2.92 -1.87 19.26
CA SER A 174 3.17 -3.20 19.81
C SER A 174 1.93 -3.75 20.50
N GLY A 175 1.77 -5.08 20.52
CA GLY A 175 0.67 -5.74 21.21
C GLY A 175 -0.70 -5.27 20.72
N SER A 176 -1.63 -5.01 21.64
CA SER A 176 -2.98 -4.54 21.34
C SER A 176 -3.05 -3.12 20.78
N SER A 177 -1.96 -2.35 20.83
CA SER A 177 -1.89 -1.00 20.26
C SER A 177 -1.64 -0.99 18.74
N ILE A 178 -1.37 -2.15 18.13
CA ILE A 178 -1.24 -2.25 16.67
C ILE A 178 -2.62 -2.05 16.06
N ILE A 179 -2.76 -1.00 15.25
CA ILE A 179 -4.02 -0.67 14.59
C ILE A 179 -4.09 -1.48 13.29
N ARG A 180 -4.89 -2.55 13.34
CA ARG A 180 -5.11 -3.49 12.24
C ARG A 180 -6.59 -3.92 12.25
N PRO A 181 -7.45 -3.30 11.43
CA PRO A 181 -8.88 -3.59 11.43
C PRO A 181 -9.14 -5.09 11.23
N ASN A 182 -10.14 -5.64 11.95
CA ASN A 182 -10.40 -7.08 11.99
C ASN A 182 -9.17 -7.95 12.31
N GLY A 183 -8.17 -7.41 13.01
CA GLY A 183 -6.94 -8.16 13.30
C GLY A 183 -6.10 -8.47 12.04
N SER A 184 -6.30 -7.79 10.92
CA SER A 184 -5.58 -8.01 9.66
C SER A 184 -5.12 -6.69 9.03
N PHE A 185 -4.13 -6.76 8.15
CA PHE A 185 -3.69 -5.61 7.36
C PHE A 185 -3.83 -5.97 5.89
N GLN A 186 -4.66 -5.19 5.18
CA GLN A 186 -5.01 -5.42 3.78
C GLN A 186 -4.60 -4.29 2.84
N GLY A 187 -4.17 -3.15 3.37
CA GLY A 187 -3.67 -2.02 2.57
C GLY A 187 -3.52 -0.77 3.43
N ALA A 188 -2.77 0.21 2.93
CA ALA A 188 -2.72 1.53 3.52
C ALA A 188 -2.45 2.63 2.49
N ASP A 189 -2.91 3.83 2.82
CA ASP A 189 -2.58 5.04 2.07
C ASP A 189 -2.36 6.25 2.99
N LEU A 190 -1.64 7.26 2.50
CA LEU A 190 -1.32 8.51 3.18
C LEU A 190 -1.91 9.71 2.42
N LEU A 191 -2.95 10.32 3.01
CA LEU A 191 -3.48 11.59 2.56
C LEU A 191 -2.67 12.76 3.16
N GLY A 192 -2.08 13.57 2.27
CA GLY A 192 -1.22 14.68 2.66
C GLY A 192 0.04 14.19 3.38
N SER A 193 0.27 14.64 4.61
CA SER A 193 1.42 14.24 5.43
C SER A 193 1.03 13.71 6.81
N THR A 194 -0.27 13.70 7.10
CA THR A 194 -0.79 13.54 8.47
C THR A 194 -1.77 12.40 8.62
N GLU A 195 -2.41 11.94 7.53
CA GLU A 195 -3.55 11.03 7.63
C GLU A 195 -3.26 9.68 6.98
N ILE A 196 -3.18 8.64 7.81
CA ILE A 196 -2.94 7.27 7.37
C ILE A 196 -4.25 6.50 7.46
N TYR A 197 -4.68 5.93 6.33
CA TYR A 197 -5.81 5.03 6.25
C TYR A 197 -5.28 3.61 6.13
N THR A 198 -5.82 2.67 6.91
CA THR A 198 -5.43 1.26 6.85
C THR A 198 -6.67 0.37 6.83
N SER A 199 -6.72 -0.58 5.91
CA SER A 199 -7.87 -1.49 5.74
C SER A 199 -7.60 -2.87 6.33
N GLY A 200 -8.68 -3.56 6.72
CA GLY A 200 -8.60 -4.92 7.23
C GLY A 200 -9.94 -5.64 7.25
N GLY A 201 -9.89 -6.95 6.99
CA GLY A 201 -11.06 -7.84 6.89
C GLY A 201 -10.79 -8.95 5.87
N ALA A 202 -10.87 -10.20 6.32
CA ALA A 202 -10.94 -11.37 5.44
C ALA A 202 -12.40 -11.71 5.08
N GLU A 203 -12.60 -12.63 4.15
CA GLU A 203 -13.93 -13.17 3.83
C GLU A 203 -14.70 -13.57 5.09
N GLY A 204 -15.98 -13.19 5.18
CA GLY A 204 -16.83 -13.41 6.34
C GLY A 204 -16.78 -12.29 7.40
N ASN A 205 -15.82 -11.37 7.32
CA ASN A 205 -15.82 -10.15 8.15
C ASN A 205 -16.57 -9.01 7.48
N THR A 206 -17.15 -8.12 8.28
CA THR A 206 -17.54 -6.79 7.77
C THR A 206 -16.26 -5.98 7.50
N PRO A 207 -16.03 -5.50 6.27
CA PRO A 207 -14.84 -4.71 5.96
C PRO A 207 -14.70 -3.46 6.82
N GLN A 208 -13.47 -3.13 7.18
CA GLN A 208 -13.18 -1.98 8.03
C GLN A 208 -11.97 -1.19 7.54
N ILE A 209 -12.04 0.13 7.72
CA ILE A 209 -10.93 1.05 7.47
C ILE A 209 -10.73 1.91 8.73
N ALA A 210 -9.50 1.97 9.23
CA ALA A 210 -9.12 2.85 10.33
C ALA A 210 -8.35 4.07 9.82
N TYR A 211 -8.59 5.21 10.45
CA TYR A 211 -7.79 6.43 10.29
C TYR A 211 -6.86 6.59 11.50
N ILE A 212 -5.56 6.78 11.23
CA ILE A 212 -4.47 6.99 12.17
C ILE A 212 -3.74 8.30 11.80
N SER A 213 -3.31 9.08 12.78
CA SER A 213 -2.40 10.21 12.51
C SER A 213 -0.98 9.74 12.15
N ASN A 214 -0.18 10.61 11.55
CA ASN A 214 1.26 10.43 11.34
C ASN A 214 2.11 10.32 12.63
N THR A 215 1.49 10.37 13.81
CA THR A 215 2.09 10.11 15.12
C THR A 215 1.60 8.80 15.75
N GLY A 216 0.79 8.03 15.03
CA GLY A 216 0.27 6.74 15.48
C GLY A 216 -0.97 6.81 16.35
N VAL A 217 -1.61 7.99 16.47
CA VAL A 217 -2.83 8.16 17.25
C VAL A 217 -4.02 7.67 16.43
N TYR A 218 -4.72 6.66 16.94
CA TYR A 218 -6.02 6.23 16.42
C TYR A 218 -7.02 7.39 16.42
N LYS A 219 -7.69 7.61 15.29
CA LYS A 219 -8.70 8.67 15.14
C LYS A 219 -10.11 8.09 15.04
N SER A 220 -10.32 7.16 14.11
CA SER A 220 -11.64 6.58 13.88
C SER A 220 -11.55 5.25 13.14
N LEU A 221 -12.69 4.55 13.12
CA LEU A 221 -12.90 3.28 12.42
C LEU A 221 -14.24 3.36 11.71
N VAL A 222 -14.23 3.06 10.41
CA VAL A 222 -15.44 2.97 9.59
C VAL A 222 -15.66 1.50 9.27
N SER A 223 -16.85 0.98 9.60
CA SER A 223 -17.31 -0.35 9.19
C SER A 223 -18.20 -0.22 7.96
N ILE A 224 -17.94 -1.04 6.94
CA ILE A 224 -18.58 -0.96 5.63
C ILE A 224 -19.63 -2.07 5.55
N THR A 225 -20.89 -1.75 5.85
CA THR A 225 -21.94 -2.75 6.07
C THR A 225 -22.77 -3.09 4.84
N ASN A 226 -22.69 -2.29 3.79
CA ASN A 226 -23.52 -2.38 2.59
C ASN A 226 -22.83 -3.06 1.39
N VAL A 227 -21.70 -3.73 1.62
CA VAL A 227 -20.98 -4.54 0.61
C VAL A 227 -20.99 -6.03 0.93
N GLY A 228 -21.72 -6.44 1.98
CA GLY A 228 -21.66 -7.81 2.50
C GLY A 228 -20.42 -8.06 3.35
N ASN A 229 -20.27 -9.30 3.80
CA ASN A 229 -19.15 -9.74 4.64
C ASN A 229 -18.07 -10.38 3.77
N HIS A 230 -17.37 -9.54 3.02
CA HIS A 230 -16.37 -9.97 2.04
C HIS A 230 -14.96 -9.48 2.39
N GLU A 231 -13.95 -10.10 1.77
CA GLU A 231 -12.56 -9.65 1.89
C GLU A 231 -12.36 -8.24 1.29
N ILE A 232 -11.67 -7.37 2.02
CA ILE A 232 -11.19 -6.05 1.56
C ILE A 232 -9.73 -6.14 1.18
N GLU A 233 -9.35 -5.53 0.05
CA GLU A 233 -7.98 -5.54 -0.47
C GLU A 233 -7.60 -4.11 -0.90
N GLY A 234 -6.53 -3.57 -0.34
CA GLY A 234 -6.09 -2.21 -0.62
C GLY A 234 -6.97 -1.10 -0.01
N VAL A 235 -6.45 0.11 -0.08
CA VAL A 235 -7.16 1.37 0.22
C VAL A 235 -6.42 2.50 -0.48
N GLN A 236 -7.13 3.49 -1.01
CA GLN A 236 -6.52 4.67 -1.63
C GLN A 236 -7.35 5.92 -1.37
N THR A 237 -6.72 7.01 -0.99
CA THR A 237 -7.31 8.33 -0.83
C THR A 237 -7.17 9.13 -2.13
N LYS A 238 -8.28 9.67 -2.62
CA LYS A 238 -8.30 10.47 -3.85
C LYS A 238 -9.54 11.33 -3.92
N ASN A 239 -9.38 12.59 -4.37
CA ASN A 239 -10.51 13.49 -4.68
C ASN A 239 -11.57 13.61 -3.56
N GLY A 240 -11.15 13.62 -2.29
CA GLY A 240 -12.06 13.71 -1.14
C GLY A 240 -12.72 12.38 -0.73
N ASN A 241 -12.26 11.27 -1.28
CA ASN A 241 -12.80 9.93 -1.04
C ASN A 241 -11.68 8.98 -0.56
N VAL A 242 -12.09 7.95 0.19
CA VAL A 242 -11.27 6.80 0.54
C VAL A 242 -11.85 5.59 -0.19
N TYR A 243 -11.17 5.22 -1.27
CA TYR A 243 -11.45 4.08 -2.13
C TYR A 243 -10.94 2.78 -1.52
N PHE A 244 -11.61 1.67 -1.81
CA PHE A 244 -11.18 0.33 -1.41
C PHE A 244 -11.75 -0.71 -2.38
N THR A 245 -11.11 -1.89 -2.48
CA THR A 245 -11.64 -3.00 -3.26
C THR A 245 -12.29 -4.06 -2.39
N ILE A 246 -13.35 -4.67 -2.91
CA ILE A 246 -14.01 -5.83 -2.30
C ILE A 246 -13.91 -7.03 -3.24
N VAL A 247 -13.48 -8.17 -2.70
CA VAL A 247 -13.45 -9.45 -3.40
C VAL A 247 -14.77 -10.19 -3.13
N THR A 248 -15.75 -10.03 -4.03
CA THR A 248 -17.10 -10.57 -3.80
C THR A 248 -17.23 -12.08 -3.98
N ASP A 249 -16.32 -12.69 -4.74
CA ASP A 249 -16.24 -14.15 -4.89
C ASP A 249 -14.78 -14.60 -4.74
N PRO A 250 -14.39 -15.17 -3.59
CA PRO A 250 -13.01 -15.60 -3.36
C PRO A 250 -12.64 -16.87 -4.15
N VAL A 251 -13.63 -17.60 -4.69
CA VAL A 251 -13.44 -18.84 -5.46
C VAL A 251 -13.30 -18.53 -6.94
N ASN A 252 -14.22 -17.75 -7.50
CA ASN A 252 -14.18 -17.29 -8.88
C ASN A 252 -13.93 -15.78 -8.95
N LYS A 253 -12.65 -15.41 -9.00
CA LYS A 253 -12.22 -14.01 -9.00
C LYS A 253 -12.36 -13.30 -10.35
N LYS A 254 -12.87 -13.99 -11.38
CA LYS A 254 -13.01 -13.40 -12.72
C LYS A 254 -14.17 -12.41 -12.74
N ASP A 255 -13.86 -11.15 -13.03
CA ASP A 255 -14.83 -10.06 -13.19
C ASP A 255 -15.71 -9.80 -11.93
N THR A 256 -15.24 -10.17 -10.73
CA THR A 256 -16.01 -10.07 -9.47
C THR A 256 -15.49 -9.01 -8.50
N GLN A 257 -14.30 -8.46 -8.71
CA GLN A 257 -13.72 -7.42 -7.88
C GLN A 257 -14.33 -6.06 -8.22
N LYS A 258 -14.63 -5.26 -7.20
CA LYS A 258 -15.28 -3.95 -7.35
C LYS A 258 -14.57 -2.91 -6.53
N VAL A 259 -14.51 -1.68 -7.03
CA VAL A 259 -13.98 -0.52 -6.29
C VAL A 259 -15.15 0.27 -5.72
N TYR A 260 -15.10 0.54 -4.43
CA TYR A 260 -16.06 1.35 -3.69
C TYR A 260 -15.35 2.53 -3.05
N TYR A 261 -16.12 3.49 -2.55
CA TYR A 261 -15.56 4.56 -1.73
C TYR A 261 -16.51 5.03 -0.63
N VAL A 262 -15.90 5.56 0.41
CA VAL A 262 -16.53 6.44 1.40
C VAL A 262 -15.94 7.84 1.27
N PRO A 263 -16.71 8.93 1.42
CA PRO A 263 -16.14 10.26 1.55
C PRO A 263 -15.19 10.35 2.75
N ASP A 264 -14.04 11.01 2.61
CA ASP A 264 -13.05 11.15 3.70
C ASP A 264 -13.63 11.84 4.95
N SER A 265 -14.57 12.77 4.76
CA SER A 265 -15.30 13.48 5.80
C SER A 265 -16.04 12.57 6.79
N VAL A 266 -16.34 11.33 6.42
CA VAL A 266 -16.94 10.31 7.29
C VAL A 266 -16.01 9.95 8.44
N PHE A 267 -14.71 9.88 8.19
CA PHE A 267 -13.69 9.52 9.19
C PHE A 267 -13.50 10.60 10.24
N ASN A 268 -13.92 11.85 9.97
CA ASN A 268 -13.86 12.96 10.92
C ASN A 268 -15.00 12.93 11.95
N ASN A 269 -16.04 12.11 11.76
CA ASN A 269 -17.26 12.11 12.57
C ASN A 269 -17.62 10.77 13.23
N SER A 270 -16.79 9.73 13.09
CA SER A 270 -16.96 8.40 13.74
C SER A 270 -18.37 7.80 13.56
N ARG A 271 -18.84 7.60 12.31
CA ARG A 271 -20.16 7.00 12.02
C ARG A 271 -20.05 5.78 11.11
N SER A 272 -20.99 4.85 11.25
CA SER A 272 -21.38 3.92 10.18
C SER A 272 -21.89 4.72 8.98
N CYS A 273 -21.50 4.37 7.75
CA CYS A 273 -21.80 5.18 6.57
C CYS A 273 -22.37 4.36 5.40
N ASP A 274 -23.26 5.01 4.65
CA ASP A 274 -23.77 4.54 3.36
C ASP A 274 -22.78 4.92 2.24
N LEU A 275 -22.42 3.94 1.40
CA LEU A 275 -21.44 4.11 0.30
C LEU A 275 -22.05 4.71 -0.97
N PHE A 276 -21.15 5.19 -1.82
CA PHE A 276 -21.37 5.35 -3.25
C PHE A 276 -20.44 4.39 -4.01
N LYS A 277 -20.93 3.79 -5.11
CA LYS A 277 -20.16 2.89 -5.99
C LYS A 277 -19.64 3.72 -7.17
N ASP A 278 -18.36 3.54 -7.51
CA ASP A 278 -17.75 4.29 -8.62
C ASP A 278 -17.59 3.42 -9.87
N PHE A 279 -17.14 2.15 -9.76
CA PHE A 279 -16.98 1.21 -10.90
C PHE A 279 -16.87 -0.25 -10.42
#